data_AF-A0A1J4SRH9-F1
#
_entry.id   AF-A0A1J4SRH9-F1
#
_cell.length_a   1.000
_cell.length_b   1.000
_cell.length_c   1.000
_cell.angle_alpha   90.00
_cell.angle_beta   90.00
_cell.angle_gamma   90.00
#
_symmetry.space_group_name_H-M   'P 1'
#
loop_
_entity.id
_entity.type
_entity.pdbx_description
1 polymer ?
#
loop_
_entity_poly.entity_id
_entity_poly.type
_entity_poly.pdbx_seq_one_letter_code
_entity_poly.pdbx_strand_id
1 'polypeptide(L)'
;MDEQTLRRQCLKMIESISASGDDAPYPVRKGTRAIILCGSAGGYVMSTDFGSKEYSDAEAVLKALVDVERMQGEEDPLEAVHSGLSHIC
;
A
#
# COMPACT_ATOMS: atom_id res chain seq x y z
N MET A 1 15.44 -11.50 0.18
CA MET A 1 15.60 -10.53 1.31
C MET A 1 14.92 -11.15 2.52
N ASP A 2 15.31 -10.86 3.76
CA ASP A 2 14.56 -11.38 4.91
C ASP A 2 13.21 -10.64 5.06
N GLU A 3 12.15 -11.36 5.43
CA GLU A 3 10.77 -10.83 5.53
C GLU A 3 10.68 -9.57 6.41
N GLN A 4 11.45 -9.53 7.51
CA GLN A 4 11.47 -8.36 8.38
C GLN A 4 12.08 -7.12 7.71
N THR A 5 13.08 -7.33 6.85
CA THR A 5 13.74 -6.23 6.13
C THR A 5 12.81 -5.67 5.06
N LEU A 6 12.14 -6.55 4.32
CA LEU A 6 11.18 -6.20 3.29
C LEU A 6 9.99 -5.42 3.87
N ARG A 7 9.41 -5.91 4.98
CA ARG A 7 8.35 -5.22 5.72
C ARG A 7 8.76 -3.81 6.13
N ARG A 8 9.97 -3.66 6.68
CA ARG A 8 10.49 -2.37 7.12
C ARG A 8 10.67 -1.38 5.96
N GLN A 9 11.04 -1.86 4.78
CA GLN A 9 11.14 -1.02 3.59
C GLN A 9 9.75 -0.57 3.11
N CYS A 10 8.77 -1.48 3.06
CA CYS A 10 7.39 -1.13 2.71
C CYS A 10 6.81 -0.06 3.65
N LEU A 11 7.00 -0.22 4.96
CA LEU A 11 6.55 0.77 5.94
C LEU A 11 7.17 2.15 5.68
N LYS A 12 8.48 2.22 5.44
CA LYS A 12 9.16 3.48 5.12
C LYS A 12 8.62 4.14 3.85
N MET A 13 8.30 3.36 2.82
CA MET A 13 7.72 3.89 1.58
C MET A 13 6.31 4.45 1.82
N ILE A 14 5.49 3.72 2.58
CA ILE A 14 4.14 4.17 2.97
C ILE A 14 4.20 5.46 3.81
N GLU A 15 5.11 5.53 4.78
CA GLU A 15 5.37 6.75 5.57
C GLU A 15 5.82 7.91 4.69
N SER A 16 6.68 7.65 3.69
CA SER A 16 7.16 8.67 2.75
C SER A 16 6.04 9.21 1.87
N ILE A 17 5.14 8.35 1.38
CA ILE A 17 3.93 8.73 0.63
C ILE A 17 3.00 9.56 1.51
N SER A 18 2.80 9.14 2.76
CA SER A 18 1.99 9.92 3.69
C SER A 18 2.59 11.30 3.97
N ALA A 19 3.93 11.37 4.11
CA ALA A 19 4.64 12.61 4.37
C ALA A 19 4.73 13.56 3.15
N SER A 20 4.65 13.05 1.91
CA SER A 20 4.67 13.90 0.72
C SER A 20 3.41 14.76 0.60
N GLY A 21 2.30 14.32 1.20
CA GLY A 21 1.02 14.99 1.09
C GLY A 21 0.32 14.77 -0.27
N ASP A 22 0.93 13.98 -1.15
CA ASP A 22 0.41 13.66 -2.47
C ASP A 22 -0.37 12.33 -2.46
N ASP A 23 -1.32 12.21 -3.38
CA ASP A 23 -2.02 10.96 -3.63
C ASP A 23 -1.19 10.07 -4.56
N ALA A 24 -0.83 8.88 -4.07
CA ALA A 24 -0.04 7.89 -4.79
C ALA A 24 -0.92 6.75 -5.32
N PRO A 25 -1.06 6.58 -6.66
CA PRO A 25 -1.79 5.46 -7.21
C PRO A 25 -0.97 4.18 -7.07
N TYR A 26 -1.50 3.22 -6.30
CA TYR A 26 -0.88 1.92 -6.14
C TYR A 26 -1.23 0.99 -7.33
N PRO A 27 -0.24 0.34 -7.95
CA PRO A 27 -0.47 -0.49 -9.13
C PRO A 27 -1.31 -1.71 -8.76
N VAL A 28 -2.50 -1.81 -9.37
CA VAL A 28 -3.43 -2.93 -9.19
C VAL A 28 -3.27 -3.95 -10.32
N ARG A 29 -3.34 -5.24 -10.00
CA ARG A 29 -3.32 -6.31 -11.01
C ARG A 29 -4.73 -6.55 -11.56
N LYS A 30 -4.81 -7.25 -12.69
CA LYS A 30 -6.05 -7.49 -13.44
C LYS A 30 -7.19 -7.98 -12.53
N GLY A 31 -8.27 -7.20 -12.46
CA GLY A 31 -9.48 -7.55 -11.72
C GLY A 31 -9.75 -6.65 -10.52
N THR A 32 -8.72 -5.99 -9.97
CA THR A 32 -8.86 -4.96 -8.93
C THR A 32 -8.80 -3.59 -9.58
N ARG A 33 -9.77 -2.72 -9.27
CA ARG A 33 -9.80 -1.34 -9.74
C ARG A 33 -9.20 -0.44 -8.63
N ALA A 34 -8.81 0.76 -9.02
CA ALA A 34 -7.66 1.50 -8.49
C ALA A 34 -7.53 1.60 -6.95
N ILE A 35 -6.30 1.46 -6.45
CA ILE A 35 -5.94 1.76 -5.06
C ILE A 35 -5.19 3.09 -5.04
N ILE A 36 -5.63 4.04 -4.21
CA ILE A 36 -4.96 5.33 -4.02
C ILE A 36 -4.55 5.44 -2.55
N LEU A 37 -3.27 5.68 -2.32
CA LEU A 37 -2.70 5.99 -1.01
C LEU A 37 -2.66 7.52 -0.87
N CYS A 38 -3.53 8.10 -0.05
CA CYS A 38 -3.58 9.55 0.12
C CYS A 38 -2.63 10.02 1.22
N GLY A 39 -1.77 11.00 0.91
CA GLY A 39 -0.91 11.65 1.90
C GLY A 39 -1.52 12.88 2.58
N SER A 40 -2.65 13.40 2.11
CA SER A 40 -3.01 14.80 2.36
C SER A 40 -3.85 15.10 3.61
N ALA A 41 -4.02 14.20 4.59
CA ALA A 41 -4.83 14.49 5.78
C ALA A 41 -4.41 13.71 7.03
N GLY A 42 -3.20 13.96 7.56
CA GLY A 42 -2.83 13.57 8.93
C GLY A 42 -2.95 12.07 9.28
N GLY A 43 -2.94 11.21 8.27
CA GLY A 43 -3.21 9.78 8.40
C GLY A 43 -3.02 9.07 7.07
N TYR A 44 -3.43 7.82 7.01
CA TYR A 44 -3.29 7.00 5.82
C TYR A 44 -4.66 6.66 5.27
N VAL A 45 -5.01 7.17 4.08
CA VAL A 45 -6.29 6.82 3.45
C VAL A 45 -6.01 5.90 2.28
N MET A 46 -6.70 4.77 2.25
CA MET A 46 -6.71 3.87 1.10
C MET A 46 -8.08 3.98 0.43
N SER A 47 -8.11 4.52 -0.78
CA SER A 47 -9.33 4.54 -1.59
C SER A 47 -9.37 3.33 -2.52
N THR A 48 -10.50 2.63 -2.52
CA THR A 48 -10.82 1.49 -3.39
C THR A 48 -12.18 1.71 -4.04
N ASP A 49 -12.57 0.88 -5.01
CA ASP A 49 -13.92 0.97 -5.62
C ASP A 49 -15.06 0.71 -4.65
N PHE A 50 -14.80 0.05 -3.52
CA PHE A 50 -15.78 -0.21 -2.48
C PHE A 50 -15.90 0.93 -1.47
N GLY A 51 -15.08 1.98 -1.62
CA GLY A 51 -15.03 3.14 -0.75
C GLY A 51 -13.61 3.45 -0.25
N SER A 52 -13.51 4.57 0.46
CA SER A 52 -12.28 5.00 1.13
C SER A 52 -12.27 4.52 2.57
N LYS A 53 -11.13 4.00 3.01
CA LYS A 53 -10.91 3.60 4.39
C LYS A 53 -9.72 4.36 4.96
N GLU A 54 -9.92 4.97 6.12
CA GLU A 54 -8.88 5.61 6.90
C GLU A 54 -8.18 4.56 7.77
N TYR A 55 -6.86 4.69 7.85
CA TYR A 55 -5.97 3.83 8.61
C TYR A 55 -5.18 4.69 9.60
N SER A 56 -5.02 4.17 10.81
CA SER A 56 -4.34 4.81 11.94
C SER A 56 -2.84 4.90 11.78
N ASP A 57 -2.24 3.99 11.00
CA ASP A 57 -0.80 3.80 10.91
C ASP A 57 -0.39 3.07 9.62
N ALA A 58 0.88 3.19 9.24
CA ALA A 58 1.46 2.57 8.05
C ALA A 58 1.37 1.03 8.07
N GLU A 59 1.34 0.41 9.25
CA GLU A 59 1.28 -1.04 9.38
C GLU A 59 -0.10 -1.58 9.02
N ALA A 60 -1.15 -0.86 9.37
CA ALA A 60 -2.52 -1.17 8.98
C ALA A 60 -2.72 -1.02 7.46
N VAL A 61 -2.07 -0.03 6.83
CA VAL A 61 -2.04 0.13 5.37
C VAL A 61 -1.29 -1.03 4.71
N LEU A 62 -0.09 -1.36 5.21
CA LEU A 62 0.71 -2.46 4.68
C LEU A 62 -0.07 -3.77 4.74
N LYS A 63 -0.72 -4.04 5.88
CA LYS A 63 -1.59 -5.21 6.03
C LYS A 63 -2.72 -5.23 5.01
N ALA A 64 -3.37 -4.09 4.78
CA ALA A 64 -4.44 -3.99 3.80
C ALA A 64 -3.95 -4.24 2.37
N LEU A 65 -2.80 -3.68 1.98
CA LEU A 65 -2.18 -3.93 0.68
C LEU A 65 -1.81 -5.41 0.52
N VAL A 66 -1.22 -6.04 1.53
CA VAL A 66 -0.89 -7.47 1.53
C VAL A 66 -2.15 -8.34 1.40
N ASP A 67 -3.21 -8.00 2.13
CA ASP A 67 -4.48 -8.72 2.02
C ASP A 67 -5.11 -8.55 0.63
N VAL A 68 -4.96 -7.38 0.00
CA VAL A 68 -5.40 -7.15 -1.37
C VAL A 68 -4.60 -7.98 -2.38
N GLU A 69 -3.27 -8.00 -2.31
CA GLU A 69 -2.44 -8.86 -3.18
C GLU A 69 -2.79 -10.35 -2.98
N ARG A 70 -3.04 -10.77 -1.73
CA ARG A 70 -3.49 -12.13 -1.43
C ARG A 70 -4.85 -12.43 -2.05
N MET A 71 -5.81 -11.49 -2.00
CA MET A 71 -7.12 -11.65 -2.66
C MET A 71 -7.01 -11.69 -4.19
N GLN A 72 -5.98 -11.05 -4.76
CA GLN A 72 -5.66 -11.11 -6.19
C GLN A 72 -4.99 -12.44 -6.60
N GLY A 73 -4.70 -13.32 -5.64
CA GLY A 73 -4.12 -14.64 -5.89
C GLY A 73 -2.59 -14.65 -5.91
N GLU A 74 -1.95 -13.63 -5.36
CA GLU A 74 -0.49 -13.53 -5.38
C GLU A 74 0.15 -14.45 -4.34
N GLU A 75 1.15 -15.23 -4.78
CA GLU A 75 1.86 -16.21 -3.94
C GLU A 75 2.74 -15.51 -2.88
N ASP A 76 3.38 -14.40 -3.27
CA ASP A 76 4.26 -13.60 -2.41
C ASP A 76 3.71 -12.16 -2.26
N PRO A 77 2.64 -11.96 -1.47
CA PRO A 77 1.94 -10.68 -1.42
C PRO A 77 2.81 -9.56 -0.85
N LEU A 78 3.73 -9.85 0.07
CA LEU A 78 4.62 -8.82 0.64
C LEU A 78 5.66 -8.34 -0.37
N GLU A 79 6.20 -9.22 -1.21
CA GLU A 79 7.10 -8.84 -2.30
C GLU A 79 6.36 -8.07 -3.40
N ALA A 80 5.13 -8.46 -3.70
CA ALA A 80 4.27 -7.73 -4.61
C ALA A 80 4.00 -6.31 -4.12
N VAL A 81 3.66 -6.12 -2.84
CA VAL A 81 3.50 -4.80 -2.23
C VAL A 81 4.79 -4.00 -2.30
N HIS A 82 5.94 -4.59 -1.98
CA HIS A 82 7.22 -3.91 -2.08
C HIS A 82 7.49 -3.43 -3.52
N SER A 83 7.28 -4.29 -4.51
CA SER A 83 7.44 -3.96 -5.93
C SER A 83 6.49 -2.86 -6.39
N GLY A 84 5.24 -2.90 -5.91
CA GLY A 84 4.23 -1.89 -6.20
C GLY A 84 4.58 -0.53 -5.60
N LEU A 85 4.98 -0.49 -4.33
CA LEU A 85 5.41 0.75 -3.66
C LEU A 85 6.69 1.33 -4.27
N SER A 86 7.65 0.47 -4.64
CA SER A 86 8.91 0.88 -5.28
C SER A 86 8.72 1.48 -6.68
N HIS A 87 7.56 1.27 -7.32
CA HIS A 87 7.22 1.92 -8.59
C HIS A 87 6.71 3.35 -8.42
N ILE A 88 6.31 3.72 -7.20
CA ILE A 88 5.64 4.99 -6.90
C ILE A 88 6.55 5.92 -6.09
N CYS A 89 7.44 5.37 -5.28
CA CYS A 89 8.49 6.09 -4.54
C CYS A 89 9.78 6.20 -5.35
#